data_AF-A0A0V1FYX5-F1
#
_entry.id   AF-A0A0V1FYX5-F1
#
_cell.length_a   1.000
_cell.length_b   1.000
_cell.length_c   1.000
_cell.angle_alpha   90.00
_cell.angle_beta   90.00
_cell.angle_gamma   90.00
#
_symmetry.space_group_name_H-M   'P 1'
#
loop_
_entity.id
_entity.type
_entity.pdbx_description
1 polymer ?
#
loop_
_entity_poly.entity_id
_entity_poly.type
_entity_poly.pdbx_seq_one_letter_code
_entity_poly.pdbx_strand_id
1 'polypeptide(L)'
;MIETPEYTEDSVVPNNKSRACDAIRFDLKYCLLQCDCVKKENKTPRECLKSGNVPNECKELSRLLYECKRTMFDRRWQFKGRIDY
;
A
#
# COMPACT_ATOMS: atom_id res chain seq x y z
N MET A 1 8.47 43.23 22.11
CA MET A 1 8.06 41.92 22.65
C MET A 1 7.32 41.25 21.52
N ILE A 2 7.97 40.33 20.82
CA ILE A 2 7.39 39.66 19.65
C ILE A 2 6.86 38.33 20.17
N GLU A 3 5.53 38.20 20.17
CA GLU A 3 4.82 36.98 20.54
C GLU A 3 5.23 35.84 19.62
N THR A 4 5.84 34.82 20.21
CA THR A 4 6.06 33.53 19.56
C THR A 4 4.71 32.87 19.37
N PRO A 5 4.31 32.48 18.14
CA PRO A 5 3.08 31.73 17.96
C PRO A 5 3.21 30.37 18.65
N GLU A 6 2.27 30.12 19.56
CA GLU A 6 2.04 28.82 20.20
C GLU A 6 1.86 27.75 19.13
N TYR A 7 2.74 26.74 19.16
CA TYR A 7 2.57 25.53 18.35
C TYR A 7 1.35 24.78 18.88
N THR A 8 0.22 24.94 18.20
CA THR A 8 -0.99 24.17 18.48
C THR A 8 -0.70 22.68 18.35
N GLU A 9 -1.01 21.93 19.40
CA GLU A 9 -0.90 20.47 19.53
C GLU A 9 -1.92 19.70 18.65
N ASP A 10 -2.16 20.14 17.42
CA ASP A 10 -3.02 19.41 16.45
C ASP A 10 -2.24 18.93 15.22
N SER A 11 -0.97 18.62 15.43
CA SER A 11 -0.30 17.65 14.55
C SER A 11 -0.77 16.28 14.98
N VAL A 12 -1.93 15.83 14.44
CA VAL A 12 -2.16 14.41 14.23
C VAL A 12 -0.94 13.93 13.46
N VAL A 13 0.06 13.39 14.15
CA VAL A 13 1.09 12.57 13.53
C VAL A 13 0.28 11.39 13.02
N PRO A 14 -0.02 11.28 11.70
CA PRO A 14 -0.68 10.08 11.25
C PRO A 14 0.26 8.96 11.68
N ASN A 15 -0.26 8.01 12.47
CA ASN A 15 0.48 6.86 12.96
C ASN A 15 0.87 6.02 11.74
N ASN A 16 1.86 6.50 10.98
CA ASN A 16 2.38 5.93 9.77
C ASN A 16 3.31 4.82 10.20
N LYS A 17 2.76 3.78 10.85
CA LYS A 17 3.43 2.49 10.86
C LYS A 17 3.56 2.10 9.40
N SER A 18 4.74 2.32 8.82
CA SER A 18 5.10 1.85 7.49
C SER A 18 4.87 0.35 7.47
N ARG A 19 3.77 -0.08 6.85
CA ARG A 19 3.43 -1.48 6.72
C ARG A 19 4.35 -2.06 5.63
N ALA A 20 4.77 -3.30 5.80
CA ALA A 20 5.57 -3.98 4.78
C ALA A 20 4.91 -3.88 3.40
N CYS A 21 5.69 -3.59 2.35
CA CYS A 21 5.22 -3.37 0.97
C CYS A 21 4.47 -2.04 0.73
N ASP A 22 4.61 -1.00 1.57
CA ASP A 22 3.86 0.25 1.40
C ASP A 22 4.19 1.02 0.11
N ALA A 23 5.44 1.02 -0.32
CA ALA A 23 5.81 1.62 -1.61
C ALA A 23 5.02 0.97 -2.77
N ILE A 24 5.03 -0.36 -2.84
CA ILE A 24 4.30 -1.13 -3.86
C ILE A 24 2.78 -0.91 -3.74
N ARG A 25 2.24 -0.77 -2.52
CA ARG A 25 0.82 -0.43 -2.33
C ARG A 25 0.48 0.95 -2.88
N PHE A 26 1.35 1.92 -2.67
CA PHE A 26 1.17 3.28 -3.16
C PHE A 26 1.19 3.29 -4.69
N ASP A 27 2.18 2.65 -5.31
CA ASP A 27 2.32 2.56 -6.76
C ASP A 27 1.12 1.85 -7.39
N LEU A 28 0.69 0.73 -6.82
CA LEU A 28 -0.49 0.01 -7.32
C LEU A 28 -1.76 0.87 -7.22
N LYS A 29 -1.93 1.60 -6.11
CA LYS A 29 -3.07 2.51 -5.94
C LYS A 29 -3.04 3.64 -6.96
N TYR A 30 -1.88 4.25 -7.18
CA TYR A 30 -1.68 5.30 -8.16
C TYR A 30 -1.99 4.79 -9.58
N CYS A 31 -1.46 3.62 -9.95
CA CYS A 31 -1.72 2.97 -11.23
C CYS A 31 -3.22 2.74 -11.46
N LEU A 32 -3.92 2.17 -10.46
CA LEU A 32 -5.36 1.90 -10.56
C LEU A 32 -6.20 3.18 -10.67
N LEU A 33 -5.82 4.25 -9.98
CA LEU A 33 -6.49 5.56 -10.10
C LEU A 33 -6.33 6.17 -11.49
N GLN A 34 -5.24 5.88 -12.21
CA GLN A 34 -5.04 6.36 -13.57
C GLN A 34 -5.83 5.56 -14.62
N CYS A 35 -6.23 4.33 -14.30
CA CYS A 35 -6.91 3.43 -15.21
C CYS A 35 -8.33 3.87 -15.57
N ASP A 36 -8.71 3.54 -16.80
CA ASP A 36 -10.05 3.76 -17.32
C ASP A 36 -11.15 3.04 -16.54
N CYS A 37 -10.88 1.85 -16.00
CA CYS A 37 -11.87 1.12 -15.21
C CYS A 37 -12.31 1.90 -13.94
N VAL A 38 -11.41 2.65 -13.30
CA VAL A 38 -11.76 3.47 -12.14
C VAL A 38 -12.32 4.83 -12.59
N LYS A 39 -11.70 5.46 -13.60
CA LYS A 39 -12.11 6.80 -14.06
C LYS A 39 -13.43 6.82 -14.84
N LYS A 40 -13.66 5.85 -15.72
CA LYS A 40 -14.81 5.82 -16.63
C LYS A 40 -15.96 5.01 -16.06
N GLU A 41 -15.68 3.84 -15.50
CA GLU A 41 -16.73 2.93 -15.01
C GLU A 41 -17.07 3.16 -13.53
N ASN A 42 -16.34 4.02 -12.81
CA ASN A 42 -16.49 4.28 -11.37
C ASN A 42 -16.51 3.01 -10.51
N LYS A 43 -15.83 1.95 -10.99
CA LYS A 43 -15.72 0.68 -10.26
C LYS A 43 -14.67 0.79 -9.17
N THR A 44 -14.82 -0.01 -8.12
CA THR A 44 -13.78 -0.07 -7.10
C THR A 44 -12.49 -0.68 -7.68
N PRO A 45 -11.29 -0.24 -7.24
CA PRO A 45 -10.03 -0.80 -7.73
C PRO A 45 -9.93 -2.33 -7.59
N ARG A 46 -10.61 -2.90 -6.58
CA ARG A 46 -10.71 -4.36 -6.37
C ARG A 46 -11.54 -5.05 -7.46
N GLU A 47 -12.61 -4.42 -7.92
CA GLU A 47 -13.42 -4.92 -9.04
C GLU A 47 -12.64 -4.82 -10.35
N CYS A 48 -11.92 -3.71 -10.57
CA CYS A 48 -11.07 -3.56 -11.76
C CYS A 48 -9.98 -4.63 -11.84
N LEU A 49 -9.34 -4.98 -10.72
CA LEU A 49 -8.39 -6.08 -10.64
C LEU A 49 -9.03 -7.45 -10.94
N LYS A 50 -10.28 -7.69 -10.49
CA LYS A 50 -11.00 -8.94 -10.76
C LYS A 50 -11.46 -9.07 -12.20
N SER A 51 -11.93 -7.98 -12.79
CA SER A 51 -12.42 -7.94 -14.17
C SER A 51 -11.28 -8.01 -15.20
N GLY A 52 -10.04 -7.79 -14.79
CA GLY A 52 -8.87 -7.86 -15.68
C GLY A 52 -8.76 -6.69 -16.68
N ASN A 53 -9.66 -5.70 -16.58
CA ASN A 53 -9.70 -4.47 -17.39
C ASN A 53 -8.72 -3.42 -16.82
N VAL A 54 -7.49 -3.84 -16.60
CA VAL A 54 -6.39 -3.00 -16.11
C VAL A 54 -5.17 -3.19 -17.02
N PRO A 55 -4.38 -2.13 -17.25
CA PRO A 55 -3.19 -2.19 -18.08
C PRO A 55 -2.16 -3.15 -17.46
N ASN A 56 -1.27 -3.67 -18.30
CA ASN A 56 -0.26 -4.65 -17.88
C ASN A 56 0.63 -4.12 -16.76
N GLU A 57 0.92 -2.82 -16.74
CA GLU A 57 1.70 -2.15 -15.69
C GLU A 57 1.07 -2.34 -14.30
N CYS A 58 -0.24 -2.15 -14.17
CA CYS A 58 -0.93 -2.37 -12.88
C CYS A 58 -1.03 -3.86 -12.52
N LYS A 59 -1.08 -4.76 -13.52
CA LYS A 59 -1.06 -6.22 -13.28
C LYS A 59 0.29 -6.64 -12.71
N GLU A 60 1.37 -6.06 -13.22
CA GLU A 60 2.73 -6.32 -12.74
C GLU A 60 2.92 -5.81 -11.31
N LEU A 61 2.47 -4.59 -10.98
CA LEU A 61 2.45 -4.08 -9.61
C LEU A 61 1.62 -4.95 -8.66
N SER A 62 0.49 -5.50 -9.13
CA SER A 62 -0.31 -6.44 -8.35
C SER A 62 0.45 -7.74 -8.06
N ARG A 63 1.20 -8.25 -9.05
CA ARG A 63 2.07 -9.42 -8.87
C ARG A 63 3.20 -9.12 -7.87
N LEU A 64 3.87 -7.98 -7.99
CA LEU A 64 4.91 -7.55 -7.06
C LEU A 64 4.38 -7.43 -5.63
N LEU A 65 3.17 -6.89 -5.46
CA LEU A 65 2.53 -6.79 -4.15
C LEU A 65 2.23 -8.19 -3.57
N TYR A 66 1.83 -9.14 -4.41
CA TYR A 66 1.61 -10.53 -4.01
C TYR A 66 2.93 -11.20 -3.59
N GLU A 67 3.99 -11.04 -4.36
CA GLU A 67 5.33 -11.57 -4.05
C GLU A 67 5.87 -10.98 -2.74
N CYS A 68 5.77 -9.66 -2.56
CA CYS A 68 6.17 -8.99 -1.32
C CYS A 68 5.36 -9.47 -0.10
N LYS A 69 4.05 -9.73 -0.24
CA LYS A 69 3.27 -10.33 0.83
C LYS A 69 3.68 -11.78 1.11
N ARG A 70 4.07 -12.52 0.07
CA ARG A 70 4.46 -13.93 0.19
C ARG A 70 5.75 -14.09 0.99
N THR A 71 6.73 -13.21 0.80
CA THR A 71 7.98 -13.20 1.58
C THR A 71 7.74 -12.84 3.05
N MET A 72 6.79 -11.93 3.31
CA MET A 72 6.42 -11.53 4.68
C MET A 72 5.70 -12.62 5.47
N PHE A 73 4.96 -13.50 4.79
CA PHE A 73 4.16 -14.56 5.41
C PHE A 73 4.80 -15.95 5.28
N ASP A 74 6.12 -16.01 5.06
CA ASP A 74 6.82 -17.28 4.94
C ASP A 74 6.71 -18.10 6.23
N ARG A 75 5.86 -19.14 6.20
CA ARG A 75 5.56 -19.99 7.35
C ARG A 75 6.78 -20.79 7.81
N ARG A 76 7.87 -20.84 7.05
CA ARG A 76 9.12 -21.50 7.45
C ARG A 76 9.71 -20.88 8.72
N TRP A 77 9.46 -19.60 8.97
CA TRP A 77 9.90 -18.89 10.18
C TRP A 77 8.86 -18.82 11.29
N GLN A 78 7.60 -19.19 11.03
CA GLN A 78 6.56 -19.21 12.09
C GLN A 78 6.77 -20.35 13.11
N PHE A 79 7.35 -21.48 12.70
CA PHE A 79 7.48 -22.65 13.58
C PHE A 79 8.72 -22.65 14.50
N LYS A 80 9.76 -21.86 14.21
CA LYS A 80 11.05 -21.94 14.92
C LYS A 80 11.18 -20.92 16.06
N GLY A 81 10.20 -20.02 16.23
CA GLY A 81 10.35 -18.85 17.09
C GLY A 81 11.46 -17.91 16.59
N ARG A 82 11.62 -16.73 17.20
CA ARG A 82 12.87 -15.97 17.03
C ARG A 82 13.98 -16.76 17.70
N ILE A 83 15.01 -17.09 16.94
CA ILE A 83 16.30 -17.51 17.52
C ILE A 83 16.93 -16.22 18.03
N ASP A 84 16.85 -16.03 19.35
CA ASP A 84 17.62 -15.04 20.07
C ASP A 84 19.10 -15.44 19.97
N TYR A 85 19.98 -14.49 19.63
CA TYR A 85 21.43 -14.63 19.76
C TYR A 85 21.92 -13.47 20.62
#